data_AF-A0A1Q5SVV4-F1
#
_entry.id   AF-A0A1Q5SVV4-F1
#
_cell.length_a   1.000
_cell.length_b   1.000
_cell.length_c   1.000
_cell.angle_alpha   90.00
_cell.angle_beta   90.00
_cell.angle_gamma   90.00
#
_symmetry.space_group_name_H-M   'P 1'
#
loop_
_entity.id
_entity.type
_entity.pdbx_description
1 polymer ?
#
loop_
_entity_poly.entity_id
_entity_poly.type
_entity_poly.pdbx_seq_one_letter_code
_entity_poly.pdbx_strand_id
1 'polypeptide(L)'
;MYKTLERRLVPAAAAAGLLFASVGGVFAASPLKLEFVTHAAFFSAETKQPKTLDPQVFVEDSAAPEATGPQGIKHVAGVRPPFIDQDPKTSKLFNAEHNPLGFDLQSWLSATGTVTIAEKDGKVTLNATFKNLQPNASYSLFENHFDTKPITFTPMDGTGKTNSFTAKSDGTASVTVTLPSMLTHDNAVLVIYNSGGQPHGAERGQIGIDAHHQIIARPE
;
A
#
# COMPACT_ATOMS: atom_id res chain seq x y z
N MET A 1 -19.23 83.98 30.15
CA MET A 1 -20.11 82.97 30.77
C MET A 1 -19.52 81.60 30.49
N TYR A 2 -19.26 80.80 31.54
CA TYR A 2 -18.83 79.38 31.57
C TYR A 2 -17.45 79.05 30.95
N LYS A 3 -16.58 78.21 31.52
CA LYS A 3 -16.43 77.55 32.84
C LYS A 3 -15.00 76.96 32.85
N THR A 4 -14.33 77.00 33.99
CA THR A 4 -13.06 76.32 34.30
C THR A 4 -13.18 74.80 34.14
N LEU A 5 -12.12 74.13 33.66
CA LEU A 5 -11.91 72.71 33.93
C LEU A 5 -10.42 72.37 33.93
N GLU A 6 -9.89 72.20 35.15
CA GLU A 6 -8.68 71.43 35.42
C GLU A 6 -8.89 69.96 35.06
N ARG A 7 -7.85 69.27 34.54
CA ARG A 7 -7.72 67.82 34.73
C ARG A 7 -6.29 67.32 34.56
N ARG A 8 -5.66 67.11 35.73
CA ARG A 8 -4.87 65.95 36.20
C ARG A 8 -3.95 65.23 35.21
N LEU A 9 -2.65 65.22 35.57
CA LEU A 9 -1.69 64.16 35.25
C LEU A 9 -2.20 62.79 35.69
N VAL A 10 -1.97 61.77 34.87
CA VAL A 10 -1.91 60.35 35.25
C VAL A 10 -0.66 59.76 34.55
N PRO A 11 0.20 59.00 35.24
CA PRO A 11 1.49 58.55 34.71
C PRO A 11 1.36 57.40 33.72
N ALA A 12 2.25 57.39 32.73
CA ALA A 12 2.43 56.31 31.78
C ALA A 12 3.00 55.06 32.49
N ALA A 13 2.27 53.97 32.49
CA ALA A 13 2.78 52.65 32.85
C ALA A 13 3.38 51.99 31.58
N ALA A 14 4.70 51.80 31.57
CA ALA A 14 5.38 51.03 30.53
C ALA A 14 5.06 49.54 30.73
N ALA A 15 4.32 48.95 29.79
CA ALA A 15 4.13 47.51 29.73
C ALA A 15 5.37 46.88 29.06
N ALA A 16 6.17 46.16 29.85
CA ALA A 16 7.22 45.28 29.34
C ALA A 16 6.56 44.09 28.64
N GLY A 17 6.62 44.06 27.31
CA GLY A 17 6.18 42.92 26.51
C GLY A 17 7.15 41.75 26.68
N LEU A 18 6.74 40.71 27.43
CA LEU A 18 7.37 39.40 27.32
C LEU A 18 6.99 38.80 25.96
N LEU A 19 7.95 38.75 25.04
CA LEU A 19 7.87 37.90 23.86
C LEU A 19 8.02 36.44 24.31
N PHE A 20 6.90 35.73 24.39
CA PHE A 20 6.92 34.27 24.39
C PHE A 20 7.33 33.83 22.98
N ALA A 21 8.61 33.52 22.80
CA ALA A 21 9.04 32.71 21.67
C ALA A 21 8.40 31.33 21.83
N SER A 22 7.30 31.07 21.14
CA SER A 22 6.79 29.71 20.98
C SER A 22 7.83 28.93 20.19
N VAL A 23 8.68 28.20 20.90
CA VAL A 23 9.47 27.12 20.32
C VAL A 23 8.45 26.07 19.90
N GLY A 24 7.98 26.17 18.65
CA GLY A 24 7.23 25.13 17.99
C GLY A 24 8.16 23.93 17.80
N GLY A 25 8.28 23.12 18.85
CA GLY A 25 8.85 21.79 18.73
C GLY A 25 7.92 21.00 17.81
N VAL A 26 8.30 20.89 16.53
CA VAL A 26 7.73 19.90 15.64
C VAL A 26 8.20 18.56 16.18
N PHE A 27 7.39 17.93 17.02
CA PHE A 27 7.59 16.52 17.34
C PHE A 27 7.43 15.76 16.03
N ALA A 28 8.54 15.26 15.49
CA ALA A 28 8.46 14.28 14.42
C ALA A 28 7.61 13.11 14.92
N ALA A 29 6.51 12.82 14.22
CA ALA A 29 5.66 11.69 14.55
C ALA A 29 6.52 10.42 14.62
N SER A 30 6.25 9.56 15.61
CA SER A 30 6.94 8.27 15.72
C SER A 30 6.83 7.51 14.38
N PRO A 31 7.91 6.86 13.92
CA PRO A 31 7.85 6.07 12.70
C PRO A 31 6.74 5.03 12.76
N LEU A 32 5.91 5.01 11.72
CA LEU A 32 4.91 3.98 11.51
C LEU A 32 5.62 2.70 11.07
N LYS A 33 5.43 1.60 11.80
CA LYS A 33 6.02 0.28 11.49
C LYS A 33 4.89 -0.70 11.25
N LEU A 34 4.87 -1.33 10.09
CA LEU A 34 3.85 -2.28 9.70
C LEU A 34 4.48 -3.57 9.19
N GLU A 35 3.77 -4.67 9.39
CA GLU A 35 4.07 -5.98 8.85
C GLU A 35 3.14 -6.25 7.66
N PHE A 36 3.67 -6.86 6.61
CA PHE A 36 2.85 -7.26 5.47
C PHE A 36 2.15 -8.58 5.75
N VAL A 37 0.87 -8.66 5.35
CA VAL A 37 0.10 -9.91 5.25
C VAL A 37 -0.17 -10.23 3.78
N THR A 38 -0.53 -11.47 3.46
CA THR A 38 -0.95 -11.81 2.10
C THR A 38 -2.23 -11.05 1.73
N HIS A 39 -2.32 -10.61 0.48
CA HIS A 39 -3.52 -9.95 -0.01
C HIS A 39 -4.73 -10.89 0.04
N ALA A 40 -4.54 -12.21 -0.17
CA ALA A 40 -5.59 -13.21 0.03
C ALA A 40 -6.20 -13.18 1.44
N ALA A 41 -5.35 -13.16 2.47
CA ALA A 41 -5.81 -13.12 3.86
C ALA A 41 -6.52 -11.80 4.17
N PHE A 42 -5.92 -10.67 3.77
CA PHE A 42 -6.52 -9.36 3.94
C PHE A 42 -7.89 -9.26 3.25
N PHE A 43 -7.94 -9.57 1.95
CA PHE A 43 -9.16 -9.50 1.16
C PHE A 43 -10.27 -10.39 1.74
N SER A 44 -9.93 -11.62 2.11
CA SER A 44 -10.89 -12.58 2.63
C SER A 44 -11.48 -12.14 3.97
N ALA A 45 -10.65 -11.57 4.85
CA ALA A 45 -11.10 -11.01 6.12
C ALA A 45 -11.99 -9.77 5.91
N GLU A 46 -11.52 -8.81 5.10
CA GLU A 46 -12.21 -7.53 4.84
C GLU A 46 -13.60 -7.75 4.19
N THR A 47 -13.68 -8.69 3.25
CA THR A 47 -14.93 -9.01 2.55
C THR A 47 -15.73 -10.15 3.19
N LYS A 48 -15.29 -10.64 4.36
CA LYS A 48 -15.94 -11.72 5.13
C LYS A 48 -16.22 -12.96 4.28
N GLN A 49 -15.23 -13.37 3.48
CA GLN A 49 -15.37 -14.55 2.66
C GLN A 49 -15.58 -15.78 3.55
N PRO A 50 -16.49 -16.71 3.17
CA PRO A 50 -16.71 -17.94 3.92
C PRO A 50 -15.51 -18.89 3.86
N LYS A 51 -14.64 -18.73 2.86
CA LYS A 51 -13.38 -19.44 2.69
C LYS A 51 -12.32 -18.45 2.26
N THR A 52 -11.11 -18.59 2.78
CA THR A 52 -9.98 -17.79 2.33
C THR A 52 -9.70 -18.09 0.86
N LEU A 53 -9.74 -17.06 0.01
CA LEU A 53 -9.41 -17.16 -1.40
C LEU A 53 -8.41 -16.06 -1.78
N ASP A 54 -7.60 -16.32 -2.80
CA ASP A 54 -6.81 -15.26 -3.44
C ASP A 54 -7.54 -14.75 -4.69
N PRO A 55 -7.96 -13.49 -4.76
CA PRO A 55 -8.68 -12.98 -5.92
C PRO A 55 -7.76 -12.65 -7.11
N GLN A 56 -6.44 -12.68 -6.94
CA GLN A 56 -5.48 -12.08 -7.89
C GLN A 56 -4.81 -13.08 -8.82
N VAL A 57 -4.76 -14.35 -8.44
CA VAL A 57 -4.12 -15.43 -9.20
C VAL A 57 -5.12 -16.57 -9.38
N PHE A 58 -4.83 -17.47 -10.31
CA PHE A 58 -5.76 -18.52 -10.69
C PHE A 58 -5.10 -19.90 -10.67
N VAL A 59 -5.89 -20.93 -10.37
CA VAL A 59 -5.51 -22.34 -10.48
C VAL A 59 -6.38 -23.02 -11.54
N GLU A 60 -5.86 -24.11 -12.10
CA GLU A 60 -6.56 -24.94 -13.07
C GLU A 60 -7.85 -25.53 -12.47
N ASP A 61 -8.95 -25.39 -13.20
CA ASP A 61 -10.20 -26.10 -12.95
C ASP A 61 -10.96 -26.24 -14.27
N SER A 62 -10.85 -27.41 -14.91
CA SER A 62 -11.49 -27.68 -16.20
C SER A 62 -13.02 -27.52 -16.22
N ALA A 63 -13.66 -27.52 -15.05
CA ALA A 63 -15.10 -27.31 -14.92
C ALA A 63 -15.48 -25.85 -14.65
N ALA A 64 -14.50 -24.97 -14.39
CA ALA A 64 -14.76 -23.55 -14.15
C ALA A 64 -15.21 -22.85 -15.44
N PRO A 65 -16.39 -22.22 -15.46
CA PRO A 65 -16.81 -21.40 -16.60
C PRO A 65 -16.04 -20.07 -16.61
N GLU A 66 -16.08 -19.38 -17.75
CA GLU A 66 -15.73 -17.96 -17.80
C GLU A 66 -16.64 -17.18 -16.84
N ALA A 67 -16.05 -16.30 -16.03
CA ALA A 67 -16.80 -15.53 -15.05
C ALA A 67 -16.10 -14.20 -14.71
N THR A 68 -16.84 -13.35 -14.00
CA THR A 68 -16.27 -12.20 -13.29
C THR A 68 -16.09 -12.59 -11.83
N GLY A 69 -14.85 -12.74 -11.41
CA GLY A 69 -14.48 -13.06 -10.05
C GLY A 69 -14.49 -11.84 -9.12
N PRO A 70 -13.99 -12.02 -7.89
CA PRO A 70 -13.87 -10.92 -6.93
C PRO A 70 -13.05 -9.75 -7.47
N GLN A 71 -13.30 -8.55 -6.92
CA GLN A 71 -12.68 -7.29 -7.37
C GLN A 71 -12.93 -6.96 -8.86
N GLY A 72 -13.93 -7.60 -9.49
CA GLY A 72 -14.32 -7.34 -10.87
C GLY A 72 -13.39 -7.95 -11.92
N ILE A 73 -12.53 -8.88 -11.52
CA ILE A 73 -11.55 -9.50 -12.42
C ILE A 73 -12.26 -10.55 -13.29
N LYS A 74 -12.31 -10.32 -14.59
CA LYS A 74 -12.82 -11.31 -15.55
C LYS A 74 -11.76 -12.36 -15.81
N HIS A 75 -12.14 -13.63 -15.83
CA HIS A 75 -11.25 -14.73 -16.17
C HIS A 75 -11.91 -15.70 -17.16
N VAL A 76 -11.08 -16.33 -17.99
CA VAL A 76 -11.50 -17.34 -18.97
C VAL A 76 -11.97 -18.63 -18.28
N ALA A 77 -12.67 -19.48 -19.03
CA ALA A 77 -13.00 -20.83 -18.60
C ALA A 77 -11.73 -21.68 -18.39
N GLY A 78 -11.81 -22.68 -17.52
CA GLY A 78 -10.67 -23.58 -17.21
C GLY A 78 -9.80 -23.13 -16.06
N VAL A 79 -10.02 -21.92 -15.53
CA VAL A 79 -9.31 -21.40 -14.36
C VAL A 79 -10.25 -20.75 -13.36
N ARG A 80 -9.87 -20.74 -12.08
CA ARG A 80 -10.60 -20.06 -11.00
C ARG A 80 -9.65 -19.51 -9.93
N PRO A 81 -10.09 -18.53 -9.12
CA PRO A 81 -9.38 -18.14 -7.91
C PRO A 81 -9.10 -19.36 -7.00
N PRO A 82 -7.90 -19.49 -6.41
CA PRO A 82 -7.60 -20.57 -5.47
C PRO A 82 -8.28 -20.33 -4.12
N PHE A 83 -8.81 -21.41 -3.54
CA PHE A 83 -9.18 -21.48 -2.14
C PHE A 83 -7.96 -21.92 -1.34
N ILE A 84 -7.43 -21.02 -0.53
CA ILE A 84 -6.11 -21.15 0.10
C ILE A 84 -5.99 -22.42 0.94
N ASP A 85 -7.05 -22.80 1.64
CA ASP A 85 -7.03 -23.96 2.55
C ASP A 85 -7.38 -25.29 1.86
N GLN A 86 -7.81 -25.26 0.59
CA GLN A 86 -8.34 -26.44 -0.11
C GLN A 86 -7.45 -26.85 -1.29
N ASP A 87 -6.95 -25.89 -2.05
CA ASP A 87 -6.13 -26.16 -3.20
C ASP A 87 -4.71 -26.61 -2.78
N PRO A 88 -4.12 -27.59 -3.48
CA PRO A 88 -2.75 -28.01 -3.22
C PRO A 88 -1.78 -26.82 -3.27
N LYS A 89 -0.86 -26.74 -2.30
CA LYS A 89 0.16 -25.69 -2.28
C LYS A 89 1.11 -25.79 -3.49
N THR A 90 1.19 -26.95 -4.12
CA THR A 90 1.97 -27.20 -5.33
C THR A 90 1.22 -26.86 -6.63
N SER A 91 -0.05 -26.43 -6.56
CA SER A 91 -0.83 -26.03 -7.72
C SER A 91 -0.13 -24.91 -8.48
N LYS A 92 0.00 -25.08 -9.80
CA LYS A 92 0.55 -24.05 -10.69
C LYS A 92 -0.41 -22.88 -10.76
N LEU A 93 0.16 -21.68 -10.82
CA LEU A 93 -0.61 -20.45 -10.91
C LEU A 93 -0.64 -19.89 -12.33
N PHE A 94 -1.78 -19.29 -12.64
CA PHE A 94 -2.09 -18.65 -13.90
C PHE A 94 -2.63 -17.25 -13.66
N ASN A 95 -2.55 -16.41 -14.69
CA ASN A 95 -3.32 -15.19 -14.75
C ASN A 95 -4.77 -15.49 -15.21
N ALA A 96 -5.59 -14.44 -15.29
CA ALA A 96 -7.01 -14.55 -15.63
C ALA A 96 -7.27 -15.01 -17.08
N GLU A 97 -6.25 -14.95 -17.94
CA GLU A 97 -6.30 -15.41 -19.33
C GLU A 97 -5.70 -16.82 -19.51
N HIS A 98 -5.49 -17.54 -18.39
CA HIS A 98 -4.88 -18.88 -18.36
C HIS A 98 -3.40 -18.92 -18.79
N ASN A 99 -2.71 -17.78 -18.78
CA ASN A 99 -1.27 -17.75 -19.00
C ASN A 99 -0.52 -18.15 -17.72
N PRO A 100 0.45 -19.09 -17.78
CA PRO A 100 1.15 -19.55 -16.59
C PRO A 100 2.06 -18.45 -16.00
N LEU A 101 2.03 -18.32 -14.68
CA LEU A 101 2.89 -17.37 -13.94
C LEU A 101 4.28 -17.95 -13.61
N GLY A 102 4.47 -19.26 -13.79
CA GLY A 102 5.78 -19.92 -13.66
C GLY A 102 6.16 -20.34 -12.23
N PHE A 103 5.27 -20.22 -11.27
CA PHE A 103 5.45 -20.66 -9.88
C PHE A 103 4.16 -21.28 -9.33
N ASP A 104 4.22 -21.80 -8.10
CA ASP A 104 3.09 -22.45 -7.44
C ASP A 104 2.48 -21.59 -6.32
N LEU A 105 1.32 -22.05 -5.83
CA LEU A 105 0.56 -21.38 -4.78
C LEU A 105 1.36 -21.20 -3.48
N GLN A 106 2.24 -22.15 -3.13
CA GLN A 106 3.10 -22.03 -1.96
C GLN A 106 4.06 -20.85 -2.10
N SER A 107 4.75 -20.78 -3.24
CA SER A 107 5.72 -19.73 -3.54
C SER A 107 5.06 -18.36 -3.51
N TRP A 108 3.87 -18.24 -4.13
CA TRP A 108 3.08 -17.01 -4.13
C TRP A 108 2.73 -16.50 -2.73
N LEU A 109 2.26 -17.39 -1.86
CA LEU A 109 1.81 -17.06 -0.50
C LEU A 109 2.98 -16.89 0.49
N SER A 110 4.20 -17.25 0.11
CA SER A 110 5.36 -17.20 1.00
C SER A 110 5.98 -15.80 1.13
N ALA A 111 5.58 -14.87 0.27
CA ALA A 111 6.04 -13.49 0.28
C ALA A 111 5.74 -12.82 1.62
N THR A 112 6.76 -12.20 2.20
CA THR A 112 6.66 -11.47 3.48
C THR A 112 7.46 -10.19 3.40
N GLY A 113 7.20 -9.27 4.32
CA GLY A 113 8.02 -8.07 4.46
C GLY A 113 7.61 -7.22 5.64
N THR A 114 8.40 -6.18 5.84
CA THR A 114 8.14 -5.11 6.82
C THR A 114 8.26 -3.77 6.13
N VAL A 115 7.56 -2.77 6.65
CA VAL A 115 7.68 -1.39 6.17
C VAL A 115 7.74 -0.42 7.34
N THR A 116 8.66 0.54 7.25
CA THR A 116 8.75 1.68 8.16
C THR A 116 8.56 2.97 7.38
N ILE A 117 7.59 3.78 7.78
CA ILE A 117 7.33 5.11 7.21
C ILE A 117 7.65 6.14 8.29
N ALA A 118 8.51 7.10 7.95
CA ALA A 118 8.92 8.15 8.89
C ALA A 118 8.98 9.50 8.18
N GLU A 119 8.65 10.55 8.92
CA GLU A 119 8.90 11.92 8.51
C GLU A 119 10.14 12.46 9.22
N LYS A 120 11.06 13.04 8.45
CA LYS A 120 12.22 13.75 8.98
C LYS A 120 12.47 14.99 8.13
N ASP A 121 12.61 16.14 8.78
CA ASP A 121 12.88 17.43 8.14
C ASP A 121 11.86 17.76 7.02
N GLY A 122 10.58 17.43 7.25
CA GLY A 122 9.49 17.63 6.27
C GLY A 122 9.48 16.63 5.10
N LYS A 123 10.38 15.64 5.10
CA LYS A 123 10.45 14.58 4.09
C LYS A 123 9.91 13.29 4.65
N VAL A 124 8.86 12.77 4.01
CA VAL A 124 8.30 11.45 4.33
C VAL A 124 9.02 10.39 3.50
N THR A 125 9.54 9.36 4.17
CA THR A 125 10.26 8.26 3.53
C THR A 125 9.70 6.92 4.01
N LEU A 126 9.45 6.04 3.06
CA LEU A 126 9.12 4.64 3.28
C LEU A 126 10.37 3.80 3.05
N ASN A 127 10.68 2.91 3.99
CA ASN A 127 11.70 1.88 3.86
C ASN A 127 11.04 0.52 4.04
N ALA A 128 11.08 -0.32 3.01
CA ALA A 128 10.52 -1.66 3.06
C ALA A 128 11.59 -2.72 2.79
N THR A 129 11.43 -3.86 3.44
CA THR A 129 12.25 -5.05 3.20
C THR A 129 11.35 -6.24 2.94
N PHE A 130 11.72 -7.07 1.96
CA PHE A 130 10.92 -8.20 1.50
C PHE A 130 11.74 -9.47 1.43
N LYS A 131 11.07 -10.61 1.60
CA LYS A 131 11.62 -11.96 1.47
C LYS A 131 10.64 -12.87 0.75
N ASN A 132 11.18 -13.92 0.14
CA ASN A 132 10.44 -14.94 -0.60
C ASN A 132 9.54 -14.36 -1.71
N LEU A 133 9.97 -13.25 -2.31
CA LEU A 133 9.41 -12.78 -3.57
C LEU A 133 9.86 -13.72 -4.69
N GLN A 134 9.15 -13.69 -5.83
CA GLN A 134 9.59 -14.39 -7.02
C GLN A 134 10.96 -13.84 -7.46
N PRO A 135 12.01 -14.68 -7.56
CA PRO A 135 13.34 -14.22 -7.90
C PRO A 135 13.40 -13.48 -9.23
N ASN A 136 14.17 -12.38 -9.27
CA ASN A 136 14.38 -11.54 -10.46
C ASN A 136 13.10 -10.90 -11.04
N ALA A 137 11.98 -10.93 -10.31
CA ALA A 137 10.71 -10.44 -10.82
C ALA A 137 10.47 -8.96 -10.52
N SER A 138 9.61 -8.33 -11.32
CA SER A 138 9.26 -6.91 -11.21
C SER A 138 8.08 -6.70 -10.26
N TYR A 139 8.19 -5.68 -9.42
CA TYR A 139 7.21 -5.31 -8.41
C TYR A 139 6.97 -3.80 -8.37
N SER A 140 5.81 -3.40 -7.87
CA SER A 140 5.45 -1.99 -7.65
C SER A 140 4.77 -1.78 -6.30
N LEU A 141 4.96 -0.59 -5.72
CA LEU A 141 4.33 -0.12 -4.50
C LEU A 141 3.25 0.90 -4.81
N PHE A 142 2.07 0.68 -4.24
CA PHE A 142 0.94 1.60 -4.32
C PHE A 142 0.40 1.87 -2.92
N GLU A 143 -0.15 3.06 -2.74
CA GLU A 143 -1.08 3.33 -1.66
C GLU A 143 -2.48 2.90 -2.12
N ASN A 144 -3.15 2.11 -1.29
CA ASN A 144 -4.53 1.69 -1.47
C ASN A 144 -5.42 2.55 -0.56
N HIS A 145 -6.30 3.34 -1.17
CA HIS A 145 -7.11 4.37 -0.52
C HIS A 145 -8.48 3.81 -0.13
N PHE A 146 -8.61 3.30 1.09
CA PHE A 146 -9.89 2.76 1.60
C PHE A 146 -10.84 3.85 2.11
N ASP A 147 -10.31 5.04 2.38
CA ASP A 147 -11.03 6.27 2.71
C ASP A 147 -11.87 6.81 1.53
N THR A 148 -11.57 6.38 0.31
CA THR A 148 -12.33 6.73 -0.90
C THR A 148 -13.38 5.68 -1.29
N LYS A 149 -14.42 6.12 -2.02
CA LYS A 149 -15.47 5.27 -2.60
C LYS A 149 -15.77 5.74 -4.03
N PRO A 150 -15.49 4.95 -5.09
CA PRO A 150 -14.85 3.62 -5.04
C PRO A 150 -13.43 3.68 -4.48
N ILE A 151 -12.89 2.53 -4.04
CA ILE A 151 -11.50 2.42 -3.60
C ILE A 151 -10.57 2.87 -4.74
N THR A 152 -9.61 3.72 -4.43
CA THR A 152 -8.63 4.26 -5.39
C THR A 152 -7.20 3.88 -5.03
N PHE A 153 -6.27 4.12 -5.95
CA PHE A 153 -4.88 3.72 -5.79
C PHE A 153 -3.98 4.82 -6.36
N THR A 154 -2.89 5.11 -5.66
CA THR A 154 -1.85 6.01 -6.15
C THR A 154 -0.49 5.34 -6.04
N PRO A 155 0.45 5.59 -6.96
CA PRO A 155 1.83 5.17 -6.77
C PRO A 155 2.35 5.66 -5.42
N MET A 156 3.16 4.85 -4.74
CA MET A 156 3.65 5.20 -3.41
C MET A 156 4.52 6.47 -3.40
N ASP A 157 5.18 6.79 -4.51
CA ASP A 157 5.93 8.04 -4.70
C ASP A 157 5.07 9.20 -5.24
N GLY A 158 3.76 9.00 -5.39
CA GLY A 158 2.80 9.94 -5.96
C GLY A 158 2.91 10.17 -7.47
N THR A 159 3.93 9.67 -8.15
CA THR A 159 4.20 9.99 -9.56
C THR A 159 4.41 8.79 -10.49
N GLY A 160 4.66 7.60 -9.94
CA GLY A 160 4.90 6.37 -10.70
C GLY A 160 6.31 6.23 -11.26
N LYS A 161 7.30 6.98 -10.76
CA LYS A 161 8.67 6.99 -11.31
C LYS A 161 9.65 6.12 -10.53
N THR A 162 9.43 6.01 -9.23
CA THR A 162 10.34 5.38 -8.26
C THR A 162 9.61 4.42 -7.33
N ASN A 163 8.36 4.06 -7.66
CA ASN A 163 7.54 3.14 -6.91
C ASN A 163 7.77 1.66 -7.27
N SER A 164 8.66 1.35 -8.21
CA SER A 164 8.91 -0.01 -8.67
C SER A 164 10.30 -0.52 -8.34
N PHE A 165 10.43 -1.84 -8.20
CA PHE A 165 11.68 -2.51 -7.85
C PHE A 165 11.73 -3.92 -8.44
N THR A 166 12.92 -4.50 -8.48
CA THR A 166 13.14 -5.89 -8.89
C THR A 166 13.62 -6.69 -7.69
N ALA A 167 13.02 -7.85 -7.45
CA ALA A 167 13.51 -8.79 -6.46
C ALA A 167 14.88 -9.35 -6.88
N LYS A 168 15.78 -9.57 -5.93
CA LYS A 168 17.06 -10.23 -6.19
C LYS A 168 16.85 -11.70 -6.55
N SER A 169 17.92 -12.35 -6.99
CA SER A 169 17.92 -13.78 -7.35
C SER A 169 17.61 -14.71 -6.16
N ASP A 170 17.72 -14.22 -4.93
CA ASP A 170 17.38 -14.95 -3.70
C ASP A 170 15.95 -14.65 -3.19
N GLY A 171 15.16 -13.90 -3.97
CA GLY A 171 13.79 -13.51 -3.59
C GLY A 171 13.72 -12.39 -2.53
N THR A 172 14.84 -11.72 -2.23
CA THR A 172 14.85 -10.56 -1.32
C THR A 172 14.78 -9.24 -2.06
N ALA A 173 14.26 -8.20 -1.38
CA ALA A 173 14.34 -6.83 -1.86
C ALA A 173 14.42 -5.83 -0.70
N SER A 174 15.01 -4.66 -0.94
CA SER A 174 14.96 -3.52 -0.02
C SER A 174 14.72 -2.27 -0.85
N VAL A 175 13.74 -1.48 -0.44
CA VAL A 175 13.24 -0.35 -1.22
C VAL A 175 13.10 0.86 -0.32
N THR A 176 13.56 2.00 -0.81
CA THR A 176 13.36 3.31 -0.17
C THR A 176 12.59 4.20 -1.14
N VAL A 177 11.44 4.71 -0.73
CA VAL A 177 10.58 5.59 -1.54
C VAL A 177 10.35 6.88 -0.78
N THR A 178 10.40 8.03 -1.48
CA THR A 178 9.96 9.31 -0.91
C THR A 178 8.47 9.47 -1.18
N LEU A 179 7.69 9.71 -0.14
CA LEU A 179 6.23 9.81 -0.21
C LEU A 179 5.80 11.29 -0.30
N PRO A 180 4.65 11.58 -0.92
CA PRO A 180 4.09 12.93 -0.91
C PRO A 180 3.59 13.35 0.48
N SER A 181 3.14 12.40 1.30
CA SER A 181 2.63 12.63 2.65
C SER A 181 2.70 11.35 3.49
N MET A 182 2.49 11.48 4.81
CA MET A 182 2.28 10.32 5.68
C MET A 182 1.00 9.59 5.31
N LEU A 183 1.02 8.25 5.42
CA LEU A 183 -0.18 7.43 5.27
C LEU A 183 -1.16 7.71 6.41
N THR A 184 -2.45 7.71 6.08
CA THR A 184 -3.53 7.70 7.06
C THR A 184 -3.77 6.28 7.58
N HIS A 185 -4.44 6.15 8.73
CA HIS A 185 -4.85 4.85 9.27
C HIS A 185 -5.81 4.06 8.35
N ASP A 186 -6.50 4.77 7.48
CA ASP A 186 -7.41 4.15 6.52
C ASP A 186 -6.68 3.49 5.36
N ASN A 187 -5.48 3.95 5.01
CA ASN A 187 -4.81 3.56 3.78
C ASN A 187 -3.75 2.48 4.02
N ALA A 188 -3.43 1.74 2.96
CA ALA A 188 -2.49 0.62 3.05
C ALA A 188 -1.37 0.73 2.02
N VAL A 189 -0.19 0.24 2.41
CA VAL A 189 0.90 -0.07 1.49
C VAL A 189 0.58 -1.39 0.77
N LEU A 190 0.52 -1.36 -0.54
CA LEU A 190 0.22 -2.50 -1.40
C LEU A 190 1.41 -2.84 -2.29
N VAL A 191 1.83 -4.11 -2.29
CA VAL A 191 2.84 -4.64 -3.21
C VAL A 191 2.13 -5.39 -4.33
N ILE A 192 2.48 -5.02 -5.57
CA ILE A 192 1.95 -5.60 -6.79
C ILE A 192 3.07 -6.35 -7.50
N TYR A 193 2.82 -7.62 -7.81
CA TYR A 193 3.64 -8.42 -8.72
C TYR A 193 3.27 -8.08 -10.17
N ASN A 194 4.26 -7.67 -10.97
CA ASN A 194 4.08 -7.34 -12.39
C ASN A 194 4.46 -8.57 -13.23
N SER A 195 3.48 -9.41 -13.58
CA SER A 195 3.69 -10.66 -14.34
C SER A 195 4.05 -10.40 -15.80
N GLY A 196 3.71 -9.23 -16.35
CA GLY A 196 4.21 -8.76 -17.65
C GLY A 196 5.71 -8.42 -17.68
N GLY A 197 6.41 -8.50 -16.54
CA GLY A 197 7.85 -8.30 -16.42
C GLY A 197 8.29 -6.84 -16.38
N GLN A 198 7.40 -5.88 -16.63
CA GLN A 198 7.68 -4.45 -16.58
C GLN A 198 6.72 -3.74 -15.62
N PRO A 199 7.16 -2.66 -14.94
CA PRO A 199 6.27 -1.85 -14.13
C PRO A 199 5.32 -1.01 -15.00
N HIS A 200 4.17 -0.66 -14.42
CA HIS A 200 3.12 0.12 -15.08
C HIS A 200 3.14 1.62 -14.71
N GLY A 201 4.17 2.05 -13.97
CA GLY A 201 4.40 3.44 -13.61
C GLY A 201 3.30 4.02 -12.71
N ALA A 202 2.55 4.98 -13.24
CA ALA A 202 1.47 5.66 -12.52
C ALA A 202 0.22 4.78 -12.31
N GLU A 203 0.02 3.81 -13.21
CA GLU A 203 -1.08 2.86 -13.15
C GLU A 203 -0.62 1.55 -12.52
N ARG A 204 -1.57 0.76 -11.99
CA ARG A 204 -1.26 -0.55 -11.40
C ARG A 204 -1.02 -1.64 -12.45
N GLY A 205 -1.53 -1.45 -13.66
CA GLY A 205 -1.66 -2.49 -14.68
C GLY A 205 -3.07 -3.09 -14.73
N GLN A 206 -3.25 -4.08 -15.59
CA GLN A 206 -4.47 -4.85 -15.75
C GLN A 206 -4.56 -5.93 -14.66
N ILE A 207 -5.35 -5.64 -13.63
CA ILE A 207 -5.49 -6.51 -12.46
C ILE A 207 -5.96 -7.91 -12.86
N GLY A 208 -5.21 -8.91 -12.43
CA GLY A 208 -5.44 -10.32 -12.73
C GLY A 208 -4.82 -10.79 -14.05
N ILE A 209 -4.32 -9.89 -14.91
CA ILE A 209 -3.69 -10.23 -16.20
C ILE A 209 -2.18 -10.03 -16.14
N ASP A 210 -1.72 -8.79 -16.00
CA ASP A 210 -0.30 -8.42 -15.94
C ASP A 210 0.13 -7.86 -14.56
N ALA A 211 -0.82 -7.65 -13.66
CA ALA A 211 -0.65 -7.07 -12.34
C ALA A 211 -1.45 -7.84 -11.28
N HIS A 212 -0.78 -8.21 -10.18
CA HIS A 212 -1.36 -9.04 -9.13
C HIS A 212 -1.02 -8.49 -7.75
N HIS A 213 -2.02 -8.14 -6.94
CA HIS A 213 -1.79 -7.72 -5.56
C HIS A 213 -1.29 -8.91 -4.73
N GLN A 214 -0.08 -8.85 -4.19
CA GLN A 214 0.51 -10.00 -3.50
C GLN A 214 0.42 -9.86 -1.98
N ILE A 215 0.94 -8.76 -1.43
CA ILE A 215 0.98 -8.50 0.00
C ILE A 215 0.58 -7.06 0.29
N ILE A 216 0.00 -6.84 1.47
CA ILE A 216 -0.55 -5.55 1.90
C ILE A 216 -0.25 -5.30 3.37
N ALA A 217 0.02 -4.05 3.74
CA ALA A 217 0.24 -3.61 5.11
C ALA A 217 -0.60 -2.36 5.38
N ARG A 218 -1.53 -2.45 6.34
CA ARG A 218 -2.40 -1.34 6.76
C ARG A 218 -2.18 -1.06 8.25
N PRO A 219 -2.14 0.20 8.68
CA PRO A 219 -2.19 0.54 10.11
C PRO A 219 -3.46 -0.02 10.75
N GLU A 220 -3.35 -0.45 12.01
CA GLU A 220 -4.51 -0.79 12.84
C GLU A 220 -5.20 0.47 13.39
#